data_AF-A0A950VG95-F1
#
_entry.id   AF-A0A950VG95-F1
#
_cell.length_a   1.000
_cell.length_b   1.000
_cell.length_c   1.000
_cell.angle_alpha   90.00
_cell.angle_beta   90.00
_cell.angle_gamma   90.00
#
_symmetry.space_group_name_H-M   'P 1'
#
loop_
_entity.id
_entity.type
_entity.pdbx_description
1 polymer ?
#
loop_
_entity_poly.entity_id
_entity_poly.type
_entity_poly.pdbx_seq_one_letter_code
_entity_poly.pdbx_strand_id
1 'polypeptide(L)'
;MWFLPILIIVITVALSIPLGFYLAWIMDGHYRDKAPRLVLRIEALFDTGPQSWKQYILALMLLNTAMFVLGYGLLALQPFFPLNPEKMKGLAPTTIFNTVTSFITNTNLQDYSGEQHLSYFTQLVFIVWNMFLSASVG
;
A
#
# COMPACT_ATOMS: atom_id res chain seq x y z
N MET A 1 -16.28 -27.84 18.35
CA MET A 1 -15.63 -27.61 17.04
C MET A 1 -16.14 -26.34 16.33
N TRP A 2 -17.41 -25.94 16.50
CA TRP A 2 -17.96 -24.73 15.85
C TRP A 2 -17.78 -23.39 16.59
N PHE A 3 -17.35 -23.43 17.86
CA PHE A 3 -17.21 -22.21 18.67
C PHE A 3 -16.26 -21.19 18.04
N LEU A 4 -15.06 -21.60 17.60
CA LEU A 4 -14.06 -20.69 17.00
C LEU A 4 -14.55 -20.06 15.68
N PRO A 5 -15.06 -20.83 14.69
CA PRO A 5 -15.61 -20.23 13.46
C PRO A 5 -16.75 -19.23 13.73
N ILE A 6 -17.69 -19.59 14.61
CA ILE A 6 -18.81 -18.70 14.97
C ILE A 6 -18.29 -17.43 15.63
N LEU A 7 -17.34 -17.55 16.54
CA LEU A 7 -16.74 -16.40 17.22
C LEU A 7 -16.04 -15.45 16.23
N ILE A 8 -15.27 -15.98 15.29
CA ILE A 8 -14.59 -15.16 14.26
C ILE A 8 -15.62 -14.39 13.43
N ILE A 9 -16.67 -15.05 12.95
CA ILE A 9 -17.72 -14.41 12.15
C ILE A 9 -18.42 -13.32 12.97
N VAL A 10 -18.85 -13.64 14.19
CA VAL A 10 -19.58 -12.70 15.06
C VAL A 10 -18.72 -11.47 15.36
N ILE A 11 -17.45 -11.65 15.74
CA ILE A 11 -16.55 -10.53 16.02
C ILE A 11 -16.28 -9.71 14.75
N THR A 12 -16.05 -10.36 13.61
CA THR A 12 -15.76 -9.66 12.35
C THR A 12 -16.95 -8.80 11.93
N VAL A 13 -18.17 -9.34 12.00
CA VAL A 13 -19.40 -8.60 11.70
C VAL A 13 -19.63 -7.48 12.72
N ALA A 14 -19.42 -7.75 14.01
CA ALA A 14 -19.58 -6.72 15.05
C ALA A 14 -18.61 -5.55 14.86
N LEU A 15 -17.36 -5.81 14.42
CA LEU A 15 -16.35 -4.79 14.15
C LEU A 15 -16.55 -4.10 12.79
N SER A 16 -17.11 -4.78 11.79
CA SER A 16 -17.34 -4.19 10.47
C SER A 16 -18.42 -3.10 10.49
N ILE A 17 -19.39 -3.18 11.40
CA ILE A 17 -20.45 -2.18 11.55
C ILE A 17 -19.89 -0.78 11.90
N PRO A 18 -19.18 -0.57 13.03
CA PRO A 18 -18.62 0.74 13.35
C PRO A 18 -17.57 1.20 12.34
N LEU A 19 -16.77 0.27 11.79
CA LEU A 19 -15.81 0.59 10.75
C LEU A 19 -16.51 1.09 9.47
N GLY A 20 -17.62 0.47 9.07
CA GLY A 20 -18.42 0.88 7.92
C GLY A 20 -19.00 2.28 8.08
N PHE A 21 -19.53 2.60 9.26
CA PHE A 21 -20.00 3.96 9.56
C PHE A 21 -18.85 4.99 9.51
N TYR A 22 -17.66 4.62 10.00
CA TYR A 22 -16.49 5.47 9.93
C TYR A 22 -16.02 5.72 8.48
N LEU A 23 -15.99 4.67 7.65
CA LEU A 23 -15.64 4.79 6.24
C LEU A 23 -16.66 5.66 5.48
N ALA A 24 -17.96 5.46 5.70
CA ALA A 24 -18.99 6.31 5.11
C ALA A 24 -18.80 7.79 5.50
N TRP A 25 -18.52 8.06 6.77
CA TRP A 25 -18.22 9.41 7.26
C TRP A 25 -17.01 10.07 6.59
N ILE A 26 -15.97 9.29 6.25
CA ILE A 26 -14.82 9.78 5.48
C ILE A 26 -15.19 10.00 4.01
N MET A 27 -15.82 9.03 3.37
CA MET A 27 -16.13 9.05 1.93
C MET A 27 -17.13 10.14 1.56
N ASP A 28 -18.08 10.44 2.45
CA ASP A 28 -19.02 11.57 2.30
C ASP A 28 -18.35 12.93 2.59
N GLY A 29 -17.09 12.95 3.03
CA GLY A 29 -16.31 14.17 3.26
C GLY A 29 -16.58 14.87 4.60
N HIS A 30 -17.44 14.31 5.46
CA HIS A 30 -17.77 14.88 6.77
C HIS A 30 -16.58 14.97 7.73
N TYR A 31 -15.48 14.28 7.43
CA TYR A 31 -14.25 14.34 8.23
C TYR A 31 -13.55 15.70 8.19
N ARG A 32 -13.79 16.51 7.16
CA ARG A 32 -13.09 17.78 6.93
C ARG A 32 -13.29 18.78 8.09
N ASP A 33 -14.41 18.73 8.79
CA ASP A 33 -14.70 19.59 9.94
C ASP A 33 -13.83 19.28 11.18
N LYS A 34 -13.33 18.05 11.28
CA LYS A 34 -12.55 17.55 12.43
C LYS A 34 -11.09 17.27 12.09
N ALA A 35 -10.71 17.34 10.81
CA ALA A 35 -9.38 17.01 10.35
C ALA A 35 -8.34 18.05 10.83
N PRO A 36 -7.10 17.63 11.15
CA PRO A 36 -6.02 18.55 11.43
C PRO A 36 -5.77 19.49 10.24
N ARG A 37 -5.50 20.77 10.52
CA ARG A 37 -5.25 21.79 9.48
C ARG A 37 -4.14 21.42 8.51
N LEU A 38 -3.15 20.65 8.95
CA LEU A 38 -2.06 20.17 8.09
C LEU A 38 -2.57 19.21 7.02
N VAL A 39 -3.45 18.27 7.38
CA VAL A 39 -4.02 17.29 6.45
C VAL A 39 -4.86 18.00 5.39
N LEU A 40 -5.72 18.93 5.82
CA LEU A 40 -6.54 19.74 4.90
C LEU A 40 -5.69 20.59 3.96
N ARG A 41 -4.55 21.13 4.42
CA ARG A 41 -3.62 21.87 3.56
C ARG A 41 -2.96 20.99 2.51
N ILE A 42 -2.58 19.76 2.89
CA ILE A 42 -1.99 18.79 1.96
C ILE A 42 -3.04 18.37 0.92
N GLU A 43 -4.25 18.04 1.36
CA GLU A 43 -5.36 17.70 0.46
C GLU A 43 -5.64 18.85 -0.53
N ALA A 44 -5.75 20.08 -0.04
CA ALA A 44 -5.99 21.26 -0.88
C ALA A 44 -4.85 21.55 -1.88
N LEU A 45 -3.61 21.15 -1.59
CA LEU A 45 -2.48 21.31 -2.52
C LEU A 45 -2.59 20.37 -3.73
N PHE A 46 -3.18 19.19 -3.52
CA PHE A 46 -3.33 18.15 -4.55
C PHE A 46 -4.76 18.04 -5.10
N ASP A 47 -5.68 18.90 -4.65
CA ASP A 47 -7.06 18.90 -5.11
C ASP A 47 -7.15 19.36 -6.57
N THR A 48 -7.39 18.41 -7.48
CA THR A 48 -7.60 18.68 -8.91
C THR A 48 -9.06 18.99 -9.25
N GLY A 49 -9.94 19.08 -8.24
CA GLY A 49 -11.38 19.16 -8.41
C GLY A 49 -12.03 17.81 -8.77
N PRO A 50 -13.34 17.82 -9.07
CA PRO A 50 -14.10 16.62 -9.39
C PRO A 50 -13.53 15.88 -10.61
N GLN A 51 -13.26 14.58 -10.45
CA GLN A 51 -12.77 13.73 -11.53
C GLN A 51 -13.91 12.96 -12.19
N SER A 52 -13.94 12.96 -13.52
CA SER A 52 -14.74 12.00 -14.29
C SER A 52 -14.18 10.58 -14.15
N TRP A 53 -15.00 9.56 -14.42
CA TRP A 53 -14.57 8.15 -14.35
C TRP A 53 -13.34 7.85 -15.22
N LYS A 54 -13.20 8.52 -16.38
CA LYS A 54 -12.03 8.38 -17.27
C LYS A 54 -10.77 8.95 -16.64
N GLN A 55 -10.87 10.13 -16.03
CA GLN A 55 -9.75 10.78 -15.33
C GLN A 55 -9.33 9.94 -14.12
N TYR A 56 -10.29 9.38 -13.39
CA TYR A 56 -10.02 8.52 -12.24
C TYR A 56 -9.27 7.24 -12.63
N ILE A 57 -9.73 6.52 -13.67
CA ILE A 57 -9.03 5.33 -14.17
C ILE A 57 -7.62 5.69 -14.66
N LEU A 58 -7.47 6.80 -15.40
CA LEU A 58 -6.16 7.24 -15.87
C LEU A 58 -5.22 7.57 -14.71
N ALA A 59 -5.72 8.26 -13.68
CA ALA A 59 -4.96 8.57 -12.48
C ALA A 59 -4.52 7.30 -11.75
N LEU A 60 -5.40 6.30 -11.61
CA LEU A 60 -5.07 4.99 -11.04
C LEU A 60 -3.98 4.28 -11.85
N MET A 61 -4.10 4.24 -13.18
CA MET A 61 -3.10 3.60 -14.05
C MET A 61 -1.74 4.29 -13.96
N LEU A 62 -1.72 5.62 -13.95
CA LEU A 62 -0.48 6.40 -13.82
C LEU A 62 0.16 6.19 -12.45
N LEU A 63 -0.63 6.19 -11.37
CA LEU A 63 -0.14 5.95 -10.01
C LEU A 63 0.49 4.56 -9.89
N ASN A 64 -0.21 3.51 -10.34
CA ASN A 64 0.31 2.14 -10.33
C ASN A 64 1.59 2.01 -11.17
N THR A 65 1.65 2.66 -12.33
CA THR A 65 2.84 2.68 -13.18
C THR A 65 4.01 3.38 -12.49
N ALA A 66 3.77 4.52 -11.85
CA ALA A 66 4.79 5.25 -11.09
C ALA A 66 5.31 4.42 -9.90
N MET A 67 4.40 3.79 -9.15
CA MET A 67 4.76 2.85 -8.08
C MET A 67 5.61 1.69 -8.60
N PHE A 68 5.30 1.17 -9.79
CA PHE A 68 6.08 0.10 -10.40
C PHE A 68 7.51 0.54 -10.69
N VAL A 69 7.68 1.69 -11.36
CA VAL A 69 9.00 2.23 -11.67
C VAL A 69 9.81 2.50 -10.40
N LEU A 70 9.19 3.11 -9.39
CA LEU A 70 9.83 3.40 -8.10
C LEU A 70 10.20 2.12 -7.36
N GLY A 71 9.29 1.16 -7.26
CA GLY A 71 9.52 -0.12 -6.58
C GLY A 71 10.62 -0.94 -7.26
N TYR A 72 10.60 -0.99 -8.59
CA TYR A 72 11.63 -1.67 -9.37
C TYR A 72 13.00 -1.04 -9.14
N GLY A 73 13.10 0.29 -9.23
CA GLY A 73 14.32 1.02 -8.97
C GLY A 73 14.84 0.80 -7.54
N LEU A 74 13.95 0.80 -6.56
CA LEU A 74 14.31 0.61 -5.16
C LEU A 74 14.86 -0.79 -4.87
N LEU A 75 14.25 -1.83 -5.43
CA LEU A 75 14.73 -3.21 -5.30
C LEU A 75 16.02 -3.46 -6.10
N ALA A 76 16.14 -2.88 -7.29
CA ALA A 76 17.35 -2.99 -8.12
C ALA A 76 18.56 -2.30 -7.47
N LEU A 77 18.33 -1.15 -6.83
CA LEU A 77 19.35 -0.35 -6.15
C LEU A 77 19.46 -0.67 -4.65
N GLN A 78 18.79 -1.71 -4.16
CA GLN A 78 18.84 -2.18 -2.78
C GLN A 78 20.25 -2.18 -2.15
N PRO A 79 21.33 -2.62 -2.85
CA PRO A 79 22.67 -2.67 -2.25
C PRO A 79 23.24 -1.31 -1.86
N PHE A 80 22.75 -0.22 -2.47
CA PHE A 80 23.27 1.13 -2.27
C PHE A 80 22.53 1.90 -1.16
N PHE A 81 21.38 1.41 -0.70
CA PHE A 81 20.60 2.06 0.33
C PHE A 81 21.12 1.76 1.74
N PRO A 82 20.89 2.66 2.73
CA PRO A 82 21.26 2.44 4.12
C PRO A 82 20.50 1.24 4.72
N LEU A 83 20.78 0.88 5.97
CA LEU A 83 20.13 -0.25 6.68
C LEU A 83 20.28 -1.60 5.96
N ASN A 84 21.49 -1.86 5.45
CA ASN A 84 21.88 -3.12 4.84
C ASN A 84 23.10 -3.75 5.57
N PRO A 85 22.97 -4.14 6.87
CA PRO A 85 24.09 -4.69 7.65
C PRO A 85 24.62 -6.00 7.05
N GLU A 86 23.71 -6.83 6.52
CA GLU A 86 24.02 -8.13 5.91
C GLU A 86 24.53 -8.02 4.46
N LYS A 87 24.66 -6.80 3.92
CA LYS A 87 25.13 -6.53 2.55
C LYS A 87 24.37 -7.33 1.48
N MET A 88 23.05 -7.39 1.64
CA MET A 88 22.12 -7.98 0.69
C MET A 88 22.37 -7.42 -0.70
N LYS A 89 22.49 -8.31 -1.68
CA LYS A 89 22.76 -7.98 -3.08
C LYS A 89 21.48 -7.57 -3.81
N GLY A 90 21.65 -7.13 -5.06
CA GLY A 90 20.53 -6.91 -5.96
C GLY A 90 19.85 -8.23 -6.30
N LEU A 91 18.53 -8.19 -6.39
CA LEU A 91 17.71 -9.32 -6.83
C LEU A 91 17.82 -9.52 -8.35
N ALA A 92 17.48 -10.71 -8.83
CA ALA A 92 17.35 -10.94 -10.27
C ALA A 92 16.23 -10.06 -10.85
N PRO A 93 16.38 -9.51 -12.06
CA PRO A 93 15.35 -8.66 -12.69
C PRO A 93 13.95 -9.29 -12.73
N THR A 94 13.86 -10.61 -12.92
CA THR A 94 12.61 -11.36 -12.92
C THR A 94 11.95 -11.38 -11.54
N THR A 95 12.72 -11.58 -10.47
CA THR A 95 12.24 -11.56 -9.08
C THR A 95 11.80 -10.15 -8.68
N ILE A 96 12.56 -9.12 -9.09
CA ILE A 96 12.16 -7.72 -8.88
C ILE A 96 10.83 -7.45 -9.56
N PHE A 97 10.70 -7.80 -10.84
CA PHE A 97 9.45 -7.61 -11.59
C PHE A 97 8.26 -8.29 -10.92
N ASN A 98 8.41 -9.55 -10.52
CA ASN A 98 7.36 -10.31 -9.84
C ASN A 98 6.96 -9.65 -8.52
N THR A 99 7.95 -9.34 -7.69
CA THR A 99 7.77 -8.72 -6.37
C THR A 99 7.04 -7.39 -6.49
N VAL A 100 7.51 -6.50 -7.38
CA VAL A 100 6.90 -5.18 -7.58
C VAL A 100 5.46 -5.31 -8.03
N THR A 101 5.21 -6.13 -9.05
CA THR A 101 3.85 -6.36 -9.56
C THR A 101 2.94 -6.86 -8.45
N SER A 102 3.41 -7.84 -7.67
CA SER A 102 2.60 -8.48 -6.64
C SER A 102 2.20 -7.56 -5.50
N PHE A 103 3.09 -6.67 -5.06
CA PHE A 103 2.78 -5.73 -3.98
C PHE A 103 1.87 -4.60 -4.45
N ILE A 104 2.04 -4.13 -5.68
CA ILE A 104 1.18 -3.11 -6.28
C ILE A 104 -0.23 -3.66 -6.52
N THR A 105 -0.35 -4.93 -6.93
CA THR A 105 -1.64 -5.61 -7.09
C THR A 105 -2.21 -6.15 -5.78
N ASN A 106 -1.66 -5.75 -4.63
CA ASN A 106 -2.06 -6.17 -3.28
C ASN A 106 -2.16 -7.71 -3.13
N THR A 107 -1.36 -8.45 -3.88
CA THR A 107 -1.33 -9.92 -3.89
C THR A 107 -0.29 -10.45 -2.90
N ASN A 108 0.81 -9.73 -2.71
CA ASN A 108 1.90 -10.04 -1.77
C ASN A 108 2.48 -11.46 -1.92
N LEU A 109 2.52 -11.96 -3.16
CA LEU A 109 3.25 -13.16 -3.57
C LEU A 109 4.75 -12.94 -3.34
N GLN A 110 5.39 -13.94 -2.75
CA GLN A 110 6.81 -13.91 -2.44
C GLN A 110 7.45 -15.18 -3.01
N ASP A 111 8.22 -15.02 -4.08
CA ASP A 111 9.07 -16.05 -4.71
C ASP A 111 10.52 -15.97 -4.23
N TYR A 112 10.76 -15.22 -3.15
CA TYR A 112 12.05 -15.00 -2.50
C TYR A 112 11.93 -15.20 -0.99
N SER A 113 13.07 -15.39 -0.32
CA SER A 113 13.13 -15.39 1.16
C SER A 113 13.48 -13.99 1.67
N GLY A 114 12.54 -13.33 2.35
CA GLY A 114 12.71 -11.95 2.82
C GLY A 114 13.93 -11.71 3.70
N GLU A 115 14.27 -12.68 4.57
CA GLU A 115 15.43 -12.60 5.47
C GLU A 115 16.77 -12.76 4.75
N GLN A 116 16.77 -13.44 3.60
CA GLN A 116 17.99 -13.74 2.84
C GLN A 116 18.19 -12.86 1.61
N HIS A 117 17.14 -12.15 1.16
CA HIS A 117 17.15 -11.42 -0.10
C HIS A 117 16.84 -9.93 0.04
N LEU A 118 16.17 -9.49 1.11
CA LEU A 118 15.80 -8.08 1.30
C LEU A 118 16.62 -7.43 2.41
N SER A 119 17.04 -6.18 2.19
CA SER A 119 17.60 -5.34 3.25
C SER A 119 16.48 -4.80 4.15
N TYR A 120 16.81 -4.38 5.37
CA TYR A 120 15.82 -3.76 6.27
C TYR A 120 15.22 -2.49 5.67
N PHE A 121 16.02 -1.72 4.91
CA PHE A 121 15.50 -0.56 4.19
C PHE A 121 14.40 -0.93 3.20
N THR A 122 14.64 -1.95 2.38
CA THR A 122 13.63 -2.41 1.42
C THR A 122 12.40 -2.98 2.13
N GLN A 123 12.56 -3.73 3.21
CA GLN A 123 11.41 -4.22 3.97
C GLN A 123 10.55 -3.06 4.50
N LEU A 124 11.16 -1.96 4.97
CA LEU A 124 10.41 -0.81 5.47
C LEU A 124 9.79 0.04 4.34
N VAL A 125 10.61 0.42 3.37
CA VAL A 125 10.25 1.43 2.36
C VAL A 125 9.53 0.83 1.16
N PHE A 126 9.73 -0.46 0.88
CA PHE A 126 9.00 -1.18 -0.16
C PHE A 126 7.85 -2.00 0.42
N ILE A 127 8.16 -3.01 1.25
CA ILE A 127 7.17 -4.03 1.66
C ILE A 127 6.09 -3.40 2.54
N VAL A 128 6.47 -2.81 3.68
CA VAL A 128 5.52 -2.23 4.63
C VAL A 128 4.77 -1.07 3.99
N TRP A 129 5.46 -0.19 3.26
CA TRP A 129 4.81 0.92 2.57
C TRP A 129 3.71 0.45 1.60
N ASN A 130 4.00 -0.56 0.76
CA ASN A 130 3.02 -1.06 -0.20
C ASN A 130 1.83 -1.76 0.48
N MET A 131 1.99 -2.37 1.66
CA MET A 131 0.86 -2.93 2.41
C MET A 131 -0.20 -1.90 2.80
N PHE A 132 0.16 -0.61 2.87
CA PHE A 132 -0.80 0.48 3.07
C PHE A 132 -1.22 1.12 1.76
N LEU A 133 -0.26 1.39 0.88
CA LEU A 133 -0.53 2.17 -0.32
C LEU A 133 -1.40 1.39 -1.31
N SER A 134 -1.10 0.13 -1.61
CA SER A 134 -1.91 -0.67 -2.56
C SER A 134 -3.31 -0.94 -2.02
N ALA A 135 -3.45 -1.12 -0.70
CA ALA A 135 -4.75 -1.21 -0.03
C ALA A 135 -5.54 0.11 -0.04
N SER A 136 -4.88 1.26 -0.15
CA SER A 136 -5.55 2.57 -0.29
C SER A 136 -5.99 2.87 -1.73
N VAL A 137 -5.35 2.22 -2.71
CA VAL A 137 -5.70 2.36 -4.14
C VAL A 137 -6.95 1.52 -4.49
N GLY A 138 -7.11 0.35 -3.88
CA GLY A 138 -8.23 -0.57 -4.09
C GLY A 138 -9.45 -0.26 -3.23
#